data_AF-A0A1F6PG49-F1
#
_entry.id   AF-A0A1F6PG49-F1
#
_cell.length_a   1.000
_cell.length_b   1.000
_cell.length_c   1.000
_cell.angle_alpha   90.00
_cell.angle_beta   90.00
_cell.angle_gamma   90.00
#
_symmetry.space_group_name_H-M   'P 1'
#
loop_
_entity.id
_entity.type
_entity.pdbx_description
1 polymer ?
#
loop_
_entity_poly.entity_id
_entity_poly.type
_entity_poly.pdbx_seq_one_letter_code
_entity_poly.pdbx_strand_id
1 'polypeptide(L)'
;MLVNQQVSFGYCPQLKNLVSIDAYTGATLSRSERTIEHIKPHSKGGSNNINNYLIVGNDINECRKNKRFDKWIKVRPNIVKNIQEYLNKLRGLKVDGVDYVEEVKKTLNTEARGVVTFQGNK
;
A
#
# COMPACT_ATOMS: atom_id res chain seq x y z
N MET A 1 25.66 8.56 -23.95
CA MET A 1 24.70 7.44 -24.04
C MET A 1 23.87 7.46 -22.78
N LEU A 2 22.60 7.85 -22.87
CA LEU A 2 21.66 7.76 -21.75
C LEU A 2 21.31 6.28 -21.60
N VAL A 3 21.75 5.68 -20.51
CA VAL A 3 21.37 4.31 -20.15
C VAL A 3 19.89 4.36 -19.80
N ASN A 4 19.04 3.87 -20.70
CA ASN A 4 17.66 3.53 -20.39
C ASN A 4 17.71 2.42 -19.35
N GLN A 5 17.71 2.79 -18.07
CA GLN A 5 17.41 1.87 -16.99
C GLN A 5 15.95 1.49 -17.13
N GLN A 6 15.73 0.39 -17.83
CA GLN A 6 14.49 -0.36 -17.80
C GLN A 6 14.30 -0.81 -16.35
N VAL A 7 13.55 -0.02 -15.57
CA VAL A 7 13.23 -0.29 -14.18
C VAL A 7 12.54 -1.65 -14.14
N SER A 8 13.11 -2.61 -13.43
CA SER A 8 12.54 -3.94 -13.25
C SER A 8 11.20 -3.80 -12.50
N PHE A 9 10.10 -3.77 -13.25
CA PHE A 9 8.74 -3.76 -12.75
C PHE A 9 8.36 -5.16 -12.23
N GLY A 10 8.64 -5.39 -10.95
CA GLY A 10 8.28 -6.61 -10.23
C GLY A 10 9.02 -6.67 -8.91
N TYR A 11 8.29 -6.74 -7.80
CA TYR A 11 8.80 -6.70 -6.42
C TYR A 11 9.53 -5.38 -6.07
N CYS A 12 9.02 -4.60 -5.10
CA CYS A 12 9.70 -3.40 -4.59
C CYS A 12 10.35 -3.72 -3.23
N PRO A 13 11.56 -4.31 -3.21
CA PRO A 13 12.29 -4.58 -1.98
C PRO A 13 12.60 -3.28 -1.20
N GLN A 14 12.71 -2.15 -1.89
CA GLN A 14 12.96 -0.84 -1.29
C GLN A 14 11.87 -0.47 -0.29
N LEU A 15 10.59 -0.61 -0.66
CA LEU A 15 9.49 -0.28 0.24
C LEU A 15 9.52 -1.13 1.51
N LYS A 16 9.81 -2.44 1.40
CA LYS A 16 9.95 -3.33 2.58
C LYS A 16 11.12 -2.95 3.49
N ASN A 17 12.18 -2.37 2.94
CA ASN A 17 13.33 -1.92 3.74
C ASN A 17 13.05 -0.58 4.44
N LEU A 18 12.26 0.30 3.81
CA LEU A 18 11.98 1.66 4.31
C LEU A 18 10.80 1.72 5.28
N VAL A 19 9.82 0.82 5.13
CA VAL A 19 8.56 0.87 5.90
C VAL A 19 8.43 -0.37 6.75
N SER A 20 8.29 -0.16 8.06
CA SER A 20 8.12 -1.22 9.06
C SER A 20 6.73 -1.29 9.67
N ILE A 21 5.82 -0.39 9.32
CA ILE A 21 4.49 -0.33 9.92
C ILE A 21 3.51 -1.09 9.03
N ASP A 22 2.65 -1.90 9.63
CA ASP A 22 1.54 -2.56 8.95
C ASP A 22 0.41 -1.55 8.67
N ALA A 23 0.04 -1.40 7.39
CA ALA A 23 -1.00 -0.46 6.99
C ALA A 23 -2.39 -0.82 7.50
N TYR A 24 -2.69 -2.10 7.77
CA TYR A 24 -4.00 -2.57 8.22
C TYR A 24 -4.12 -2.65 9.73
N THR A 25 -3.04 -2.95 10.45
CA THR A 25 -3.07 -3.14 11.91
C THR A 25 -2.39 -2.02 12.68
N GLY A 26 -1.51 -1.25 12.05
CA GLY A 26 -0.68 -0.23 12.70
C GLY A 26 0.51 -0.80 13.49
N ALA A 27 0.65 -2.14 13.55
CA ALA A 27 1.73 -2.81 14.25
C ALA A 27 3.10 -2.54 13.58
N THR A 28 4.18 -2.58 14.36
CA THR A 28 5.54 -2.61 13.80
C THR A 28 5.91 -4.04 13.47
N LEU A 29 6.37 -4.26 12.24
CA LEU A 29 6.75 -5.55 11.67
C LEU A 29 8.28 -5.67 11.60
N SER A 30 8.79 -6.83 12.01
CA SER A 30 10.14 -7.26 11.64
C SER A 30 10.26 -7.42 10.13
N ARG A 31 11.48 -7.46 9.59
CA ARG A 31 11.69 -7.53 8.15
C ARG A 31 11.10 -8.81 7.52
N SER A 32 11.11 -9.93 8.24
CA SER A 32 10.57 -11.21 7.79
C SER A 32 9.04 -11.24 7.75
N GLU A 33 8.37 -10.44 8.58
CA GLU A 33 6.89 -10.37 8.62
C GLU A 33 6.31 -9.47 7.52
N ARG A 34 7.13 -8.58 6.94
CA ARG A 34 6.69 -7.61 5.93
C ARG A 34 6.38 -8.30 4.61
N THR A 35 5.14 -8.16 4.19
CA THR A 35 4.66 -8.55 2.86
C THR A 35 4.22 -7.32 2.06
N ILE A 36 4.21 -7.46 0.73
CA ILE A 36 3.59 -6.47 -0.15
C ILE A 36 2.14 -6.87 -0.31
N GLU A 37 1.23 -5.94 -0.01
CA GLU A 37 -0.17 -6.08 -0.36
C GLU A 37 -0.52 -5.21 -1.56
N HIS A 38 -1.23 -5.81 -2.51
CA HIS A 38 -1.78 -5.12 -3.66
C HIS A 38 -3.15 -4.51 -3.31
N ILE A 39 -3.26 -3.19 -3.37
CA ILE A 39 -4.53 -2.48 -3.09
C ILE A 39 -5.61 -2.94 -4.07
N LYS A 40 -5.31 -2.96 -5.37
CA LYS A 40 -6.04 -3.70 -6.39
C LYS A 40 -5.35 -5.06 -6.59
N PRO A 41 -6.00 -6.19 -6.30
CA PRO A 41 -5.37 -7.51 -6.46
C PRO A 41 -4.89 -7.76 -7.88
N HIS A 42 -3.72 -8.41 -8.04
CA HIS A 42 -3.15 -8.69 -9.36
C HIS A 42 -4.10 -9.50 -10.26
N SER A 43 -4.80 -10.49 -9.70
CA SER A 43 -5.84 -11.29 -10.38
C SER A 43 -7.02 -10.47 -10.93
N LYS A 44 -7.12 -9.18 -10.59
CA LYS A 44 -8.15 -8.25 -11.06
C LYS A 44 -7.55 -7.12 -11.91
N GLY A 45 -6.33 -7.30 -12.43
CA GLY A 45 -5.62 -6.29 -13.21
C GLY A 45 -5.01 -5.19 -12.36
N GLY A 46 -4.56 -5.53 -11.14
CA GLY A 46 -3.74 -4.67 -10.31
C GLY A 46 -2.31 -4.59 -10.83
N SER A 47 -1.76 -3.39 -10.91
CA SER A 47 -0.40 -3.13 -11.35
C SER A 47 0.63 -3.63 -10.33
N ASN A 48 1.79 -4.04 -10.85
CA ASN A 48 2.95 -4.45 -10.04
C ASN A 48 3.91 -3.28 -9.81
N ASN A 49 3.40 -2.20 -9.23
CA ASN A 49 4.13 -0.95 -9.00
C ASN A 49 3.81 -0.38 -7.61
N ILE A 50 4.66 0.54 -7.17
CA ILE A 50 4.62 1.04 -5.79
C ILE A 50 3.34 1.78 -5.43
N ASN A 51 2.66 2.40 -6.40
CA ASN A 51 1.39 3.10 -6.18
C ASN A 51 0.22 2.15 -5.87
N ASN A 52 0.41 0.84 -6.05
CA ASN A 52 -0.56 -0.18 -5.73
C ASN A 52 -0.14 -1.00 -4.49
N TYR A 53 0.92 -0.61 -3.77
CA TYR A 53 1.51 -1.40 -2.69
C TYR A 53 1.30 -0.78 -1.31
N LEU A 54 0.95 -1.63 -0.35
CA LEU A 54 1.04 -1.37 1.09
C LEU A 54 1.98 -2.37 1.74
N ILE A 55 2.64 -1.98 2.83
CA ILE A 55 3.30 -2.93 3.72
C ILE A 55 2.28 -3.44 4.73
N VAL A 56 2.16 -4.77 4.82
CA VAL A 56 1.30 -5.45 5.80
C VAL A 56 1.98 -6.75 6.27
N GLY A 57 1.55 -7.26 7.42
CA GLY A 57 1.95 -8.57 7.93
C GLY A 57 1.38 -9.71 7.10
N ASN A 58 2.07 -10.85 7.10
CA ASN A 58 1.65 -12.03 6.34
C ASN A 58 0.21 -12.47 6.67
N ASP A 59 -0.14 -12.55 7.95
CA ASP A 59 -1.42 -13.11 8.40
C ASP A 59 -2.62 -12.27 7.95
N ILE A 60 -2.53 -10.93 8.06
CA ILE A 60 -3.61 -10.04 7.63
C ILE A 60 -3.71 -9.97 6.11
N ASN A 61 -2.59 -10.09 5.40
CA ASN A 61 -2.55 -10.16 3.95
C ASN A 61 -3.24 -11.44 3.45
N GLU A 62 -2.89 -12.57 4.04
CA GLU A 62 -3.54 -13.86 3.76
C GLU A 62 -5.02 -13.83 4.13
N CYS A 63 -5.42 -13.12 5.19
CA CYS A 63 -6.84 -12.96 5.52
C CYS A 63 -7.61 -12.18 4.43
N ARG A 64 -6.97 -11.19 3.80
CA ARG A 64 -7.58 -10.41 2.71
C ARG A 64 -7.66 -11.20 1.41
N LYS A 65 -6.64 -12.00 1.07
CA LYS A 65 -6.52 -12.72 -0.21
C LYS A 65 -6.78 -11.78 -1.40
N ASN A 66 -7.56 -12.24 -2.38
CA ASN A 66 -7.98 -11.46 -3.56
C ASN A 66 -9.27 -10.63 -3.32
N LYS A 67 -9.68 -10.42 -2.07
CA LYS A 67 -10.89 -9.65 -1.77
C LYS A 67 -10.69 -8.20 -2.22
N ARG A 68 -11.73 -7.67 -2.87
CA ARG A 68 -11.72 -6.27 -3.33
C ARG A 68 -11.57 -5.34 -2.13
N PHE A 69 -10.81 -4.27 -2.29
CA PHE A 69 -10.50 -3.34 -1.21
C PHE A 69 -11.76 -2.71 -0.60
N ASP A 70 -12.70 -2.22 -1.41
CA ASP A 70 -14.00 -1.70 -0.96
C ASP A 70 -14.77 -2.68 -0.06
N LYS A 71 -14.77 -3.97 -0.42
CA LYS A 71 -15.44 -5.02 0.34
C LYS A 71 -14.69 -5.38 1.62
N TRP A 72 -13.37 -5.25 1.63
CA TRP A 72 -12.53 -5.49 2.79
C TRP A 72 -12.71 -4.42 3.86
N ILE A 73 -12.63 -3.15 3.48
CA ILE A 73 -12.72 -2.04 4.43
C ILE A 73 -14.14 -1.81 4.95
N LYS A 74 -15.18 -2.13 4.14
CA LYS A 74 -16.59 -1.96 4.54
C LYS A 74 -16.97 -2.76 5.79
N VAL A 75 -16.32 -3.91 6.02
CA VAL A 75 -16.57 -4.78 7.18
C VAL A 75 -15.48 -4.66 8.25
N ARG A 76 -14.50 -3.77 8.07
CA ARG A 76 -13.35 -3.57 8.98
C ARG A 76 -13.00 -2.07 9.09
N PRO A 77 -13.85 -1.25 9.74
CA PRO A 77 -13.64 0.19 9.81
C PRO A 77 -12.32 0.60 10.47
N ASN A 78 -11.79 -0.20 11.42
CA ASN A 78 -10.49 0.06 12.04
C ASN A 78 -9.33 0.07 11.03
N ILE A 79 -9.42 -0.72 9.95
CA ILE A 79 -8.40 -0.73 8.89
C ILE A 79 -8.34 0.62 8.19
N VAL A 80 -9.47 1.31 8.01
CA VAL A 80 -9.48 2.64 7.40
C VAL A 80 -8.69 3.63 8.25
N LYS A 81 -8.91 3.62 9.58
CA LYS A 81 -8.17 4.47 10.51
C LYS A 81 -6.66 4.17 10.45
N ASN A 82 -6.30 2.89 10.49
CA ASN A 82 -4.90 2.47 10.45
C ASN A 82 -4.20 2.84 9.13
N ILE A 83 -4.89 2.73 7.99
CA ILE A 83 -4.35 3.16 6.70
C ILE A 83 -4.15 4.68 6.70
N GLN A 84 -5.10 5.48 7.22
CA GLN A 84 -4.92 6.92 7.30
C GLN A 84 -3.72 7.31 8.19
N GLU A 85 -3.54 6.63 9.33
CA GLU A 85 -2.38 6.83 10.19
C GLU A 85 -1.06 6.40 9.52
N TYR A 86 -1.07 5.29 8.79
CA TYR A 86 0.06 4.82 7.97
C TYR A 86 0.47 5.89 6.94
N LEU A 87 -0.48 6.43 6.19
CA LEU A 87 -0.23 7.51 5.22
C LEU A 87 0.33 8.77 5.92
N ASN A 88 -0.21 9.13 7.08
CA ASN A 88 0.25 10.28 7.85
C ASN A 88 1.70 10.10 8.34
N LYS A 89 2.07 8.91 8.82
CA LYS A 89 3.43 8.61 9.31
C LYS A 89 4.47 8.59 8.20
N LEU A 90 4.06 8.18 6.99
CA LEU A 90 4.96 8.08 5.83
C LEU A 90 4.95 9.33 4.94
N ARG A 91 4.37 10.43 5.43
CA ARG A 91 4.27 11.69 4.68
C ARG A 91 5.65 12.12 4.17
N GLY A 92 5.71 12.46 2.88
CA GLY A 92 6.94 12.91 2.23
C GLY A 92 7.96 11.80 1.95
N LEU A 93 7.63 10.53 2.25
CA LEU A 93 8.48 9.40 1.88
C LEU A 93 8.63 9.35 0.36
N LYS A 94 9.86 9.51 -0.10
CA LYS A 94 10.23 9.31 -1.50
C LYS A 94 10.82 7.93 -1.70
N VAL A 95 10.28 7.18 -2.66
CA VAL A 95 10.86 5.92 -3.11
C VAL A 95 11.17 6.07 -4.59
N ASP A 96 12.45 5.93 -4.94
CA ASP A 96 12.97 6.15 -6.30
C ASP A 96 12.53 7.51 -6.89
N GLY A 97 12.52 8.55 -6.06
CA GLY A 97 12.13 9.92 -6.44
C GLY A 97 10.62 10.19 -6.49
N VAL A 98 9.78 9.16 -6.32
CA VAL A 98 8.31 9.27 -6.32
C VAL A 98 7.78 9.50 -4.91
N ASP A 99 6.84 10.44 -4.74
CA ASP A 99 6.08 10.59 -3.48
C ASP A 99 5.15 9.39 -3.32
N TYR A 100 5.53 8.48 -2.43
CA TYR A 100 4.84 7.22 -2.22
C TYR A 100 3.40 7.43 -1.73
N VAL A 101 3.21 8.35 -0.78
CA VAL A 101 1.91 8.57 -0.13
C VAL A 101 0.91 9.15 -1.12
N GLU A 102 1.31 10.14 -1.90
CA GLU A 102 0.42 10.78 -2.88
C GLU A 102 -0.03 9.80 -3.97
N GLU A 103 0.86 8.92 -4.44
CA GLU A 103 0.54 7.93 -5.45
C GLU A 103 -0.34 6.79 -4.91
N VAL A 104 -0.01 6.24 -3.74
CA VAL A 104 -0.81 5.18 -3.10
C VAL A 104 -2.21 5.67 -2.74
N LYS A 105 -2.33 6.90 -2.24
CA LYS A 105 -3.62 7.51 -1.90
C LYS A 105 -4.58 7.55 -3.10
N LYS A 106 -4.08 7.85 -4.32
CA LYS A 106 -4.91 7.81 -5.54
C LYS A 106 -5.52 6.43 -5.74
N THR A 107 -4.70 5.38 -5.70
CA THR A 107 -5.16 4.00 -5.84
C THR A 107 -6.13 3.59 -4.73
N LEU A 108 -5.83 3.95 -3.47
CA LEU A 108 -6.71 3.68 -2.33
C LEU A 108 -8.09 4.30 -2.54
N ASN A 109 -8.16 5.57 -2.95
CA ASN A 109 -9.42 6.27 -3.17
C ASN A 109 -10.21 5.70 -4.36
N THR A 110 -9.53 5.34 -5.44
CA THR A 110 -10.16 4.63 -6.58
C THR A 110 -10.75 3.29 -6.14
N GLU A 111 -9.98 2.46 -5.44
CA GLU A 111 -10.41 1.11 -5.06
C GLU A 111 -11.37 1.09 -3.86
N ALA A 112 -11.41 2.16 -3.05
CA ALA A 112 -12.39 2.35 -1.99
C ALA A 112 -13.80 2.60 -2.55
N ARG A 113 -13.93 3.02 -3.81
CA ARG A 113 -15.21 3.23 -4.51
C ARG A 113 -16.22 4.06 -3.70
N GLY A 114 -15.75 5.11 -3.05
CA GLY A 114 -16.58 6.02 -2.25
C GLY A 114 -17.03 5.48 -0.89
N VAL A 115 -16.62 4.28 -0.47
CA VAL A 115 -16.84 3.79 0.90
C VAL A 115 -16.13 4.69 1.91
N VAL A 116 -14.95 5.18 1.55
CA VAL A 116 -14.18 6.17 2.31
C VAL A 116 -13.30 6.96 1.34
N THR A 117 -12.88 8.15 1.78
CA THR A 117 -11.86 8.96 1.13
C THR A 117 -10.69 9.14 2.08
N PHE A 118 -9.52 8.62 1.69
CA PHE A 118 -8.25 8.88 2.35
C PHE A 118 -7.76 10.27 1.97
N GLN A 119 -7.41 11.04 2.99
CA GLN A 119 -7.02 12.43 2.84
C GLN A 119 -5.51 12.53 2.61
N GLY A 120 -5.14 13.42 1.69
CA GLY A 120 -3.82 14.04 1.69
C GLY A 120 -3.84 15.27 2.60
N ASN A 121 -2.70 15.93 2.74
CA ASN A 121 -2.57 17.11 3.59
C ASN A 121 -3.74 18.10 3.40
N LYS A 122 -4.36 18.47 4.52
CA LYS A 122 -4.76 19.86 4.73
C LYS A 122 -3.52 20.64 5.15
#